data_AF-A0A8C3YAF2-F1
#
_entry.id   AF-A0A8C3YAF2-F1
#
_cell.length_a   1.000
_cell.length_b   1.000
_cell.length_c   1.000
_cell.angle_alpha   90.00
_cell.angle_beta   90.00
_cell.angle_gamma   90.00
#
_symmetry.space_group_name_H-M   'P 1'
#
loop_
_entity.id
_entity.type
_entity.pdbx_description
1 polymer ?
#
loop_
_entity_poly.entity_id
_entity_poly.type
_entity_poly.pdbx_seq_one_letter_code
_entity_poly.pdbx_strand_id
1 'polypeptide(L)'
;MAKRLRSSEVCADCSAQDPCWASINRGILICDECCSVHRSLGRHISQVRHLKHTPWPPTLLQMVETLYNNGANSIWEHSLLDPASVMSGRRKASPQDKVHPNKAEFIRAKYQMLAFVHRLPCREDDSVTAKDLSKQLHSSVRTGNLETCLRLLSLGAQANFFHPEKGNTPLHVAAKAGQTLQAELLAVYGADPGTQDLNGKTPVDYARQGGHHELAERLVEIQYELTDRLAFYLCGRKPEHKNGQHFVIPQMADSSLDVSELAKAAKKKLQSLSNHLFEELAMDVYDEVDRRETDAVWLATQNHSTLVTETTVVPFLPVNPEYSSTRNQGRQKLARFNAHEFATLVIDILSDAKRRQQGNSLTGSKENVELILKSISNQHSSESQDNDQPDYDSVASDEDTDLETNAAKSNRQKSLDSDLSDGPVTAQEYLQVKNALVASEVKIQQLMKASKLEKQSSVSESDYDNPSTPVELEEPGSGRKGRQRSVVWQGEGSIPEDTDPAPSSSLPSTEDVIRKTEQITKNIQELLRAAQENKHDSYIPCSERIHVAVTEMAALFPKKPKSELVRTSLRLLTSSAYRLQSECRKALPAEPSPAPDIQLVTQQVIQCAYDIAKAAKQLVTITTKENNN
;
A
#
# COMPACT_ATOMS: atom_id res chain seq x y z
N MET A 1 25.33 30.32 26.92
CA MET A 1 24.32 29.31 27.31
C MET A 1 23.55 28.92 26.05
N ALA A 2 23.76 27.72 25.52
CA ALA A 2 22.95 27.24 24.41
C ALA A 2 21.56 26.87 24.95
N LYS A 3 20.49 27.42 24.36
CA LYS A 3 19.13 26.90 24.60
C LYS A 3 19.13 25.45 24.11
N ARG A 4 18.85 24.48 24.99
CA ARG A 4 18.38 23.17 24.53
C ARG A 4 17.08 23.46 23.76
N LEU A 5 17.09 23.21 22.45
CA LEU A 5 15.87 23.22 21.64
C LEU A 5 14.85 22.30 22.30
N ARG A 6 13.58 22.70 22.31
CA ARG A 6 12.51 21.83 22.83
C ARG A 6 12.38 20.64 21.91
N SER A 7 12.10 19.45 22.45
CA SER A 7 11.97 18.22 21.64
C SER A 7 11.09 18.46 20.42
N SER A 8 9.94 19.12 20.61
CA SER A 8 8.97 19.47 19.57
C SER A 8 9.49 20.21 18.33
N GLU A 9 10.66 20.85 18.40
CA GLU A 9 11.23 21.67 17.33
C GLU A 9 12.13 20.86 16.36
N VAL A 10 12.39 19.58 16.66
CA VAL A 10 13.28 18.72 15.86
C VAL A 10 12.68 17.33 15.62
N CYS A 11 13.14 16.67 14.56
CA CYS A 11 12.83 15.27 14.24
C CYS A 11 13.52 14.32 15.23
N ALA A 12 12.76 13.39 15.79
CA ALA A 12 13.23 12.43 16.79
C ALA A 12 14.34 11.50 16.29
N ASP A 13 14.50 11.28 14.98
CA ASP A 13 15.43 10.30 14.43
C ASP A 13 16.69 10.89 13.81
N CYS A 14 16.58 12.01 13.10
CA CYS A 14 17.71 12.66 12.43
C CYS A 14 18.03 14.07 12.94
N SER A 15 17.23 14.61 13.88
CA SER A 15 17.38 15.97 14.43
C SER A 15 17.22 17.11 13.41
N ALA A 16 16.63 16.86 12.24
CA ALA A 16 16.20 17.90 11.31
C ALA A 16 15.16 18.82 11.97
N GLN A 17 15.11 20.10 11.61
CA GLN A 17 14.15 21.06 12.18
C GLN A 17 12.72 20.82 11.65
N ASP A 18 11.72 21.36 12.35
CA ASP A 18 10.32 21.45 11.95
C ASP A 18 9.71 20.12 11.44
N PRO A 19 9.62 19.07 12.29
CA PRO A 19 9.00 17.80 11.91
C PRO A 19 7.52 17.99 11.54
N CYS A 20 7.11 17.46 10.38
CA CYS A 20 5.73 17.55 9.88
C CYS A 20 4.83 16.36 10.25
N TRP A 21 5.41 15.27 10.76
CA TRP A 21 4.72 14.02 11.05
C TRP A 21 4.88 13.59 12.51
N ALA A 22 3.99 12.73 12.98
CA ALA A 22 4.08 12.05 14.25
C ALA A 22 4.09 10.53 14.07
N SER A 23 4.79 9.82 14.96
CA SER A 23 4.56 8.39 15.21
C SER A 23 3.84 8.26 16.54
N ILE A 24 2.53 8.00 16.47
CA ILE A 24 1.58 8.15 17.59
C ILE A 24 1.93 7.19 18.73
N ASN A 25 2.07 5.90 18.42
CA ASN A 25 2.41 4.86 19.40
C ASN A 25 3.84 4.97 19.95
N ARG A 26 4.72 5.75 19.31
CA ARG A 26 6.08 6.00 19.82
C ARG A 26 6.20 7.31 20.61
N GLY A 27 5.20 8.19 20.56
CA GLY A 27 5.20 9.46 21.28
C GLY A 27 6.27 10.44 20.77
N ILE A 28 6.44 10.53 19.45
CA ILE A 28 7.52 11.30 18.79
C ILE A 28 7.03 12.08 17.56
N LEU A 29 7.76 13.14 17.22
CA LEU A 29 7.62 13.87 15.95
C LEU A 29 8.81 13.57 15.02
N ILE A 30 8.54 13.44 13.72
CA ILE A 30 9.51 13.05 12.68
C ILE A 30 9.34 13.90 11.41
N CYS A 31 10.43 14.12 10.67
CA CYS A 31 10.39 14.79 9.36
C CYS A 31 9.97 13.83 8.24
N ASP A 32 9.68 14.37 7.05
CA ASP A 32 9.23 13.62 5.89
C ASP A 32 10.14 12.44 5.51
N GLU A 33 11.46 12.68 5.42
CA GLU A 33 12.46 11.64 5.10
C GLU A 33 12.50 10.49 6.12
N CYS A 34 12.20 10.75 7.39
CA CYS A 34 12.09 9.71 8.40
C CYS A 34 10.72 9.02 8.31
N CYS A 35 9.66 9.78 8.03
CA CYS A 35 8.31 9.27 7.83
C CYS A 35 8.21 8.28 6.66
N SER A 36 8.91 8.51 5.53
CA SER A 36 8.93 7.56 4.41
C SER A 36 9.46 6.18 4.85
N VAL A 37 10.45 6.14 5.74
CA VAL A 37 10.92 4.88 6.32
C VAL A 37 9.89 4.31 7.29
N HIS A 38 9.33 5.11 8.21
CA HIS A 38 8.30 4.64 9.15
C HIS A 38 7.09 3.99 8.45
N ARG A 39 6.63 4.57 7.33
CA ARG A 39 5.57 3.99 6.49
C ARG A 39 5.93 2.59 5.98
N SER A 40 7.20 2.33 5.65
CA SER A 40 7.66 1.00 5.21
C SER A 40 7.72 -0.06 6.32
N LEU A 41 7.66 0.34 7.59
CA LEU A 41 7.67 -0.58 8.74
C LEU A 41 6.25 -1.10 9.08
N GLY A 42 5.22 -0.34 8.73
CA GLY A 42 3.82 -0.68 9.03
C GLY A 42 3.39 -0.33 10.46
N ARG A 43 2.07 -0.31 10.67
CA ARG A 43 1.42 0.24 11.87
C ARG A 43 1.77 -0.49 13.17
N HIS A 44 2.08 -1.78 13.09
CA HIS A 44 2.54 -2.59 14.22
C HIS A 44 3.86 -2.08 14.82
N ILE A 45 4.73 -1.46 14.01
CA ILE A 45 5.94 -0.78 14.49
C ILE A 45 5.68 0.72 14.71
N SER A 46 5.06 1.41 13.74
CA SER A 46 4.83 2.86 13.78
C SER A 46 3.50 3.27 13.14
N GLN A 47 2.61 3.85 13.93
CA GLN A 47 1.37 4.48 13.47
C GLN A 47 1.66 5.94 13.09
N VAL A 48 1.75 6.24 11.79
CA VAL A 48 2.11 7.59 11.29
C VAL A 48 0.89 8.48 11.08
N ARG A 49 1.01 9.79 11.32
CA ARG A 49 0.00 10.80 10.98
C ARG A 49 0.64 12.17 10.75
N HIS A 50 0.17 12.91 9.75
CA HIS A 50 0.67 14.26 9.45
C HIS A 50 0.06 15.28 10.42
N LEU A 51 0.85 16.25 10.88
CA LEU A 51 0.44 17.18 11.95
C LEU A 51 -0.57 18.24 11.50
N LYS A 52 -0.59 18.61 10.21
CA LYS A 52 -1.34 19.80 9.73
C LYS A 52 -2.38 19.53 8.62
N HIS A 53 -2.40 18.33 8.03
CA HIS A 53 -3.22 18.06 6.83
C HIS A 53 -4.53 17.32 7.14
N THR A 54 -4.58 16.54 8.21
CA THR A 54 -5.82 15.95 8.72
C THR A 54 -6.12 16.52 10.10
N PRO A 55 -7.37 16.84 10.43
CA PRO A 55 -7.72 17.31 11.77
C PRO A 55 -7.42 16.21 12.78
N TRP A 56 -6.89 16.59 13.94
CA TRP A 56 -6.61 15.69 15.06
C TRP A 56 -7.70 15.79 16.12
N PRO A 57 -8.04 14.70 16.82
CA PRO A 57 -8.63 14.80 18.16
C PRO A 57 -7.66 15.61 19.02
N PRO A 58 -8.07 16.74 19.65
CA PRO A 58 -7.14 17.64 20.34
C PRO A 58 -6.32 16.94 21.44
N THR A 59 -6.98 16.06 22.18
CA THR A 59 -6.42 15.23 23.25
C THR A 59 -5.40 14.20 22.76
N LEU A 60 -5.58 13.65 21.56
CA LEU A 60 -4.64 12.71 20.94
C LEU A 60 -3.34 13.41 20.52
N LEU A 61 -3.45 14.60 19.89
CA LEU A 61 -2.28 15.39 19.54
C LEU A 61 -1.54 15.86 20.81
N GLN A 62 -2.29 16.37 21.79
CA GLN A 62 -1.74 16.78 23.09
C GLN A 62 -1.01 15.62 23.79
N MET A 63 -1.51 14.39 23.71
CA MET A 63 -0.86 13.19 24.28
C MET A 63 0.50 12.95 23.62
N VAL A 64 0.57 12.98 22.28
CA VAL A 64 1.83 12.79 21.53
C VAL A 64 2.84 13.91 21.82
N GLU A 65 2.40 15.17 21.78
CA GLU A 65 3.25 16.33 22.10
C GLU A 65 3.75 16.30 23.55
N THR A 66 2.91 15.87 24.48
CA THR A 66 3.28 15.75 25.91
C THR A 66 4.30 14.63 26.10
N LEU A 67 4.12 13.46 25.46
CA LEU A 67 5.13 12.41 25.47
C LEU A 67 6.46 12.90 24.89
N TYR A 68 6.43 13.57 23.74
CA TYR A 68 7.65 13.95 23.05
C TYR A 68 8.44 15.02 23.81
N ASN A 69 7.75 16.03 24.35
CA ASN A 69 8.35 17.08 25.16
C ASN A 69 8.87 16.58 26.52
N ASN A 70 8.24 15.55 27.11
CA ASN A 70 8.73 14.90 28.33
C ASN A 70 9.75 13.78 28.05
N GLY A 71 10.29 13.70 26.83
CA GLY A 71 11.46 12.86 26.55
C GLY A 71 11.15 11.39 26.27
N ALA A 72 9.98 11.05 25.72
CA ALA A 72 9.67 9.70 25.22
C ALA A 72 10.78 9.10 24.34
N ASN A 73 11.49 9.94 23.57
CA ASN A 73 12.63 9.52 22.75
C ASN A 73 13.80 8.92 23.57
N SER A 74 13.90 9.19 24.88
CA SER A 74 14.88 8.58 25.78
C SER A 74 14.65 7.10 26.05
N ILE A 75 13.41 6.61 25.84
CA ILE A 75 13.09 5.17 25.88
C ILE A 75 13.73 4.48 24.67
N TRP A 76 13.55 5.06 23.49
CA TRP A 76 14.00 4.52 22.20
C TRP A 76 15.48 4.76 21.89
N GLU A 77 16.13 5.71 22.57
CA GLU A 77 17.55 6.05 22.40
C GLU A 77 18.37 5.87 23.69
N HIS A 78 17.85 5.14 24.70
CA HIS A 78 18.45 5.04 26.03
C HIS A 78 19.95 4.76 26.02
N SER A 79 20.41 3.77 25.24
CA SER A 79 21.83 3.43 25.17
C SER A 79 22.66 4.54 24.53
N LEU A 80 22.12 5.29 23.56
CA LEU A 80 22.80 6.41 22.89
C LEU A 80 22.95 7.65 23.78
N LEU A 81 22.19 7.72 24.89
CA LEU A 81 22.30 8.78 25.90
C LEU A 81 23.39 8.49 26.95
N ASP A 82 23.88 7.24 27.04
CA ASP A 82 24.97 6.85 27.92
C ASP A 82 26.34 7.31 27.33
N PRO A 83 27.11 8.17 28.02
CA PRO A 83 28.43 8.58 27.56
C PRO A 83 29.40 7.42 27.27
N ALA A 84 29.22 6.25 27.91
CA ALA A 84 30.05 5.07 27.67
C ALA A 84 29.77 4.40 26.30
N SER A 85 28.57 4.55 25.75
CA SER A 85 28.19 3.89 24.49
C SER A 85 28.70 4.60 23.23
N VAL A 86 29.03 5.89 23.35
CA VAL A 86 29.53 6.75 22.27
C VAL A 86 30.77 6.17 21.59
N MET A 87 31.56 5.39 22.33
CA MET A 87 32.76 4.68 21.83
C MET A 87 32.44 3.52 20.87
N SER A 88 31.19 3.05 20.80
CA SER A 88 30.78 1.89 19.96
C SER A 88 30.60 2.23 18.48
N GLY A 89 30.80 3.48 18.04
CA GLY A 89 30.53 3.92 16.66
C GLY A 89 29.04 3.99 16.29
N ARG A 90 28.14 3.65 17.21
CA ARG A 90 26.68 3.76 17.06
C ARG A 90 26.28 5.23 17.16
N ARG A 91 26.19 5.92 16.03
CA ARG A 91 25.72 7.31 15.97
C ARG A 91 24.25 7.39 15.53
N LYS A 92 23.55 8.40 16.05
CA LYS A 92 22.27 8.86 15.51
C LYS A 92 22.46 9.41 14.09
N ALA A 93 21.45 9.26 13.23
CA ALA A 93 21.50 9.83 11.89
C ALA A 93 21.56 11.37 11.95
N SER A 94 22.26 12.00 11.00
CA SER A 94 22.27 13.47 10.86
C SER A 94 21.15 13.96 9.95
N PRO A 95 20.78 15.26 9.98
CA PRO A 95 19.82 15.83 9.04
C PRO A 95 20.28 15.70 7.58
N GLN A 96 21.60 15.72 7.34
CA GLN A 96 22.22 15.65 6.01
C GLN A 96 22.51 14.21 5.54
N ASP A 97 22.36 13.21 6.42
CA ASP A 97 22.56 11.80 6.05
C ASP A 97 21.50 11.39 5.01
N LYS A 98 21.87 10.56 4.03
CA LYS A 98 20.93 10.07 3.02
C LYS A 98 19.82 9.23 3.66
N VAL A 99 18.60 9.31 3.10
CA VAL A 99 17.47 8.46 3.51
C VAL A 99 17.87 6.99 3.50
N HIS A 100 18.50 6.55 2.40
CA HIS A 100 19.05 5.21 2.26
C HIS A 100 20.58 5.25 2.02
N PRO A 101 21.36 4.37 2.68
CA PRO A 101 20.94 3.45 3.74
C PRO A 101 20.78 4.13 5.12
N ASN A 102 21.43 5.28 5.35
CA ASN A 102 21.78 5.75 6.69
C ASN A 102 20.59 6.01 7.64
N LYS A 103 19.64 6.87 7.25
CA LYS A 103 18.45 7.12 8.09
C LYS A 103 17.60 5.86 8.22
N ALA A 104 17.46 5.08 7.14
CA ALA A 104 16.63 3.88 7.13
C ALA A 104 17.17 2.75 8.02
N GLU A 105 18.48 2.51 8.04
CA GLU A 105 19.12 1.55 8.95
C GLU A 105 18.99 1.99 10.42
N PHE A 106 19.22 3.28 10.71
CA PHE A 106 19.06 3.82 12.06
C PHE A 106 17.62 3.65 12.58
N ILE A 107 16.62 3.99 11.76
CA ILE A 107 15.20 3.90 12.12
C ILE A 107 14.78 2.43 12.36
N ARG A 108 15.22 1.49 11.51
CA ARG A 108 14.98 0.05 11.74
C ARG A 108 15.66 -0.45 13.00
N ALA A 109 16.93 -0.09 13.22
CA ALA A 109 17.64 -0.43 14.44
C ALA A 109 16.91 0.09 15.68
N LYS A 110 16.38 1.32 15.62
CA LYS A 110 15.70 2.00 16.73
C LYS A 110 14.33 1.40 17.09
N TYR A 111 13.45 1.16 16.12
CA TYR A 111 12.05 0.78 16.39
C TYR A 111 11.67 -0.66 16.06
N GLN A 112 12.34 -1.27 15.06
CA GLN A 112 12.08 -2.65 14.65
C GLN A 112 12.97 -3.63 15.43
N MET A 113 14.26 -3.32 15.57
CA MET A 113 15.21 -4.15 16.31
C MET A 113 15.34 -3.76 17.80
N LEU A 114 14.78 -2.60 18.19
CA LEU A 114 14.88 -2.02 19.54
C LEU A 114 16.33 -1.95 20.07
N ALA A 115 17.31 -1.71 19.18
CA ALA A 115 18.74 -1.87 19.44
C ALA A 115 19.34 -0.89 20.47
N PHE A 116 18.56 0.11 20.91
CA PHE A 116 19.00 1.17 21.82
C PHE A 116 18.14 1.32 23.09
N VAL A 117 17.14 0.46 23.31
CA VAL A 117 16.33 0.52 24.55
C VAL A 117 17.12 0.02 25.77
N HIS A 118 16.71 0.39 26.98
CA HIS A 118 17.36 -0.10 28.21
C HIS A 118 17.20 -1.61 28.41
N ARG A 119 16.01 -2.15 28.10
CA ARG A 119 15.65 -3.57 28.16
C ARG A 119 14.68 -3.87 27.04
N LEU A 120 14.83 -5.01 26.40
CA LEU A 120 13.87 -5.52 25.42
C LEU A 120 12.53 -5.86 26.10
N PRO A 121 11.41 -5.89 25.36
CA PRO A 121 10.15 -6.40 25.86
C PRO A 121 10.29 -7.83 26.39
N CYS A 122 9.43 -8.21 27.34
CA CYS A 122 9.31 -9.63 27.71
C CYS A 122 8.84 -10.46 26.51
N ARG A 123 9.28 -11.72 26.43
CA ARG A 123 8.77 -12.67 25.42
C ARG A 123 7.30 -12.99 25.72
N GLU A 124 6.53 -13.35 24.70
CA GLU A 124 5.10 -13.67 24.85
C GLU A 124 4.87 -14.83 25.84
N ASP A 125 5.76 -15.82 25.84
CA ASP A 125 5.74 -16.95 26.78
C ASP A 125 5.99 -16.54 28.26
N ASP A 126 6.61 -15.38 28.51
CA ASP A 126 6.89 -14.87 29.85
C ASP A 126 5.65 -14.18 30.45
N SER A 127 4.61 -15.00 30.63
CA SER A 127 3.33 -14.56 31.18
C SER A 127 3.42 -14.03 32.62
N VAL A 128 4.52 -14.29 33.34
CA VAL A 128 4.74 -13.77 34.70
C VAL A 128 5.18 -12.31 34.62
N THR A 129 6.26 -12.03 33.89
CA THR A 129 6.76 -10.65 33.71
C THR A 129 5.69 -9.77 33.05
N ALA A 130 4.99 -10.29 32.02
CA ALA A 130 3.90 -9.57 31.36
C ALA A 130 2.77 -9.19 32.33
N LYS A 131 2.34 -10.10 33.22
CA LYS A 131 1.32 -9.83 34.23
C LYS A 131 1.78 -8.79 35.25
N ASP A 132 3.03 -8.85 35.72
CA ASP A 132 3.53 -7.91 36.73
C ASP A 132 3.80 -6.51 36.17
N LEU A 133 4.25 -6.40 34.91
CA LEU A 133 4.29 -5.13 34.18
C LEU A 133 2.88 -4.56 33.96
N SER A 134 1.89 -5.41 33.69
CA SER A 134 0.51 -4.99 33.48
C SER A 134 -0.19 -4.53 34.78
N LYS A 135 0.11 -5.14 35.93
CA LYS A 135 -0.31 -4.63 37.26
C LYS A 135 0.32 -3.27 37.57
N GLN A 136 1.59 -3.07 37.20
CA GLN A 136 2.26 -1.77 37.34
C GLN A 136 1.61 -0.71 36.46
N LEU A 137 1.26 -1.05 35.20
CA LEU A 137 0.55 -0.14 34.29
C LEU A 137 -0.81 0.24 34.85
N HIS A 138 -1.61 -0.74 35.28
CA HIS A 138 -2.92 -0.56 35.92
C HIS A 138 -2.87 0.42 37.10
N SER A 139 -1.82 0.37 37.91
CA SER A 139 -1.61 1.30 39.03
C SER A 139 -1.11 2.69 38.60
N SER A 140 -0.30 2.76 37.56
CA SER A 140 0.40 3.99 37.12
C SER A 140 -0.52 4.98 36.40
N VAL A 141 -1.46 4.48 35.60
CA VAL A 141 -2.39 5.28 34.78
C VAL A 141 -3.39 6.12 35.59
N ARG A 142 -3.42 5.94 36.91
CA ARG A 142 -4.11 6.85 37.86
C ARG A 142 -3.46 8.24 37.96
N THR A 143 -2.23 8.39 37.45
CA THR A 143 -1.46 9.64 37.48
C THR A 143 -1.11 10.11 36.07
N GLY A 144 -0.83 11.40 35.88
CA GLY A 144 -0.52 11.98 34.56
C GLY A 144 0.86 11.65 33.98
N ASN A 145 1.63 10.72 34.56
CA ASN A 145 2.96 10.38 34.06
C ASN A 145 2.88 9.43 32.85
N LEU A 146 2.75 10.03 31.65
CA LEU A 146 2.68 9.31 30.37
C LEU A 146 3.98 8.54 30.06
N GLU A 147 5.14 9.09 30.41
CA GLU A 147 6.45 8.47 30.13
C GLU A 147 6.59 7.12 30.85
N THR A 148 6.14 7.03 32.10
CA THR A 148 6.13 5.77 32.87
C THR A 148 5.22 4.73 32.23
N CYS A 149 4.04 5.15 31.76
CA CYS A 149 3.07 4.25 31.13
C CYS A 149 3.58 3.78 29.75
N LEU A 150 4.13 4.67 28.92
CA LEU A 150 4.78 4.33 27.65
C LEU A 150 5.96 3.37 27.87
N ARG A 151 6.77 3.57 28.92
CA ARG A 151 7.88 2.69 29.25
C ARG A 151 7.40 1.30 29.64
N LEU A 152 6.35 1.17 30.46
CA LEU A 152 5.75 -0.11 30.80
C LEU A 152 5.18 -0.84 29.57
N LEU A 153 4.45 -0.12 28.71
CA LEU A 153 3.95 -0.63 27.43
C LEU A 153 5.10 -1.12 26.53
N SER A 154 6.21 -0.36 26.45
CA SER A 154 7.42 -0.74 25.70
C SER A 154 8.15 -1.98 26.22
N LEU A 155 7.87 -2.40 27.46
CA LEU A 155 8.43 -3.59 28.09
C LEU A 155 7.50 -4.82 27.97
N GLY A 156 6.30 -4.68 27.42
CA GLY A 156 5.32 -5.76 27.28
C GLY A 156 4.13 -5.71 28.25
N ALA A 157 3.88 -4.59 28.93
CA ALA A 157 2.61 -4.41 29.65
C ALA A 157 1.43 -4.39 28.68
N GLN A 158 0.34 -5.08 29.02
CA GLN A 158 -0.86 -5.17 28.18
C GLN A 158 -1.84 -4.04 28.52
N ALA A 159 -2.17 -3.19 27.55
CA ALA A 159 -3.07 -2.06 27.75
C ALA A 159 -4.50 -2.48 28.14
N ASN A 160 -4.98 -3.62 27.61
CA ASN A 160 -6.28 -4.20 27.92
C ASN A 160 -6.24 -5.28 29.03
N PHE A 161 -5.19 -5.29 29.87
CA PHE A 161 -5.06 -6.25 30.98
C PHE A 161 -6.25 -6.21 31.94
N PHE A 162 -6.92 -7.34 32.15
CA PHE A 162 -7.97 -7.46 33.16
C PHE A 162 -7.38 -7.87 34.51
N HIS A 163 -7.40 -6.97 35.51
CA HIS A 163 -6.77 -7.23 36.80
C HIS A 163 -7.60 -8.22 37.64
N PRO A 164 -7.11 -9.42 37.99
CA PRO A 164 -7.93 -10.45 38.64
C PRO A 164 -8.56 -10.01 39.98
N GLU A 165 -7.77 -9.37 40.84
CA GLU A 165 -8.23 -8.92 42.18
C GLU A 165 -9.03 -7.60 42.19
N LYS A 166 -8.88 -6.74 41.17
CA LYS A 166 -9.57 -5.43 41.09
C LYS A 166 -10.76 -5.46 40.14
N GLY A 167 -10.84 -6.47 39.28
CA GLY A 167 -11.97 -6.72 38.41
C GLY A 167 -12.13 -5.74 37.26
N ASN A 168 -11.08 -5.01 36.87
CA ASN A 168 -11.14 -3.96 35.87
C ASN A 168 -9.82 -3.77 35.12
N THR A 169 -9.85 -3.02 34.01
CA THR A 169 -8.69 -2.76 33.14
C THR A 169 -8.02 -1.41 33.45
N PRO A 170 -6.75 -1.16 33.00
CA PRO A 170 -6.11 0.15 33.11
C PRO A 170 -6.98 1.31 32.61
N LEU A 171 -7.76 1.09 31.53
CA LEU A 171 -8.62 2.13 30.96
C LEU A 171 -9.76 2.55 31.90
N HIS A 172 -10.30 1.62 32.70
CA HIS A 172 -11.27 1.94 33.77
C HIS A 172 -10.64 2.85 34.84
N VAL A 173 -9.38 2.57 35.22
CA VAL A 173 -8.65 3.36 36.22
C VAL A 173 -8.37 4.77 35.70
N ALA A 174 -7.90 4.90 34.45
CA ALA A 174 -7.67 6.19 33.80
C ALA A 174 -8.96 7.00 33.67
N ALA A 175 -10.06 6.38 33.22
CA ALA A 175 -11.36 7.01 33.06
C ALA A 175 -11.95 7.50 34.40
N LYS A 176 -11.90 6.67 35.44
CA LYS A 176 -12.36 7.02 36.80
C LYS A 176 -11.52 8.13 37.46
N ALA A 177 -10.27 8.30 37.03
CA ALA A 177 -9.35 9.32 37.53
C ALA A 177 -9.28 10.59 36.63
N GLY A 178 -10.09 10.67 35.57
CA GLY A 178 -10.08 11.79 34.62
C GLY A 178 -8.79 11.95 33.82
N GLN A 179 -7.99 10.88 33.69
CA GLN A 179 -6.66 10.92 33.06
C GLN A 179 -6.77 10.81 31.54
N THR A 180 -7.28 11.86 30.90
CA THR A 180 -7.59 11.89 29.46
C THR A 180 -6.42 11.47 28.57
N LEU A 181 -5.20 11.97 28.82
CA LEU A 181 -4.04 11.62 27.99
C LEU A 181 -3.58 10.17 28.23
N GLN A 182 -3.79 9.61 29.43
CA GLN A 182 -3.52 8.18 29.68
C GLN A 182 -4.51 7.29 28.95
N ALA A 183 -5.78 7.70 28.86
CA ALA A 183 -6.80 6.98 28.10
C ALA A 183 -6.47 6.96 26.59
N GLU A 184 -6.00 8.07 26.01
CA GLU A 184 -5.51 8.12 24.62
C GLU A 184 -4.31 7.18 24.40
N LEU A 185 -3.32 7.21 25.30
CA LEU A 185 -2.15 6.32 25.20
C LEU A 185 -2.54 4.84 25.29
N LEU A 186 -3.42 4.48 26.23
CA LEU A 186 -3.93 3.11 26.37
C LEU A 186 -4.72 2.67 25.12
N ALA A 187 -5.56 3.54 24.56
CA ALA A 187 -6.32 3.28 23.34
C ALA A 187 -5.43 3.06 22.11
N VAL A 188 -4.37 3.85 21.95
CA VAL A 188 -3.35 3.68 20.88
C VAL A 188 -2.64 2.31 20.96
N TYR A 189 -2.58 1.74 22.17
CA TYR A 189 -2.06 0.40 22.45
C TYR A 189 -3.15 -0.69 22.58
N GLY A 190 -4.37 -0.42 22.10
CA GLY A 190 -5.43 -1.42 21.99
C GLY A 190 -6.25 -1.69 23.26
N ALA A 191 -6.30 -0.77 24.23
CA ALA A 191 -7.28 -0.83 25.30
C ALA A 191 -8.69 -0.53 24.78
N ASP A 192 -9.65 -1.40 25.08
CA ASP A 192 -11.03 -1.32 24.57
C ASP A 192 -11.95 -0.51 25.51
N PRO A 193 -12.58 0.60 25.05
CA PRO A 193 -13.57 1.34 25.85
C PRO A 193 -14.91 0.63 26.04
N GLY A 194 -15.19 -0.45 25.29
CA GLY A 194 -16.40 -1.27 25.41
C GLY A 194 -16.33 -2.35 26.49
N THR A 195 -15.13 -2.72 26.95
CA THR A 195 -14.90 -3.79 27.94
C THR A 195 -15.57 -3.45 29.27
N GLN A 196 -16.31 -4.40 29.85
CA GLN A 196 -16.97 -4.25 31.14
C GLN A 196 -16.10 -4.74 32.32
N ASP A 197 -16.20 -4.08 33.46
CA ASP A 197 -15.64 -4.53 34.74
C ASP A 197 -16.53 -5.59 35.43
N LEU A 198 -16.09 -6.12 36.57
CA LEU A 198 -16.89 -7.06 37.40
C LEU A 198 -18.23 -6.49 37.90
N ASN A 199 -18.46 -5.18 37.78
CA ASN A 199 -19.73 -4.52 38.12
C ASN A 199 -20.60 -4.27 36.87
N GLY A 200 -20.20 -4.76 35.68
CA GLY A 200 -20.88 -4.54 34.41
C GLY A 200 -20.71 -3.12 33.84
N LYS A 201 -19.80 -2.30 34.40
CA LYS A 201 -19.57 -0.91 33.98
C LYS A 201 -18.42 -0.82 32.99
N THR A 202 -18.54 0.05 32.01
CA THR A 202 -17.46 0.38 31.05
C THR A 202 -16.58 1.54 31.57
N PRO A 203 -15.38 1.78 30.98
CA PRO A 203 -14.63 3.00 31.19
C PRO A 203 -15.44 4.28 30.92
N VAL A 204 -16.31 4.27 29.91
CA VAL A 204 -17.20 5.40 29.59
C VAL A 204 -18.12 5.73 30.77
N ASP A 205 -18.67 4.70 31.42
CA ASP A 205 -19.56 4.89 32.58
C ASP A 205 -18.82 5.48 33.79
N TYR A 206 -17.56 5.09 34.01
CA TYR A 206 -16.72 5.67 35.05
C TYR A 206 -16.32 7.12 34.76
N ALA A 207 -16.03 7.46 33.51
CA ALA A 207 -15.77 8.86 33.11
C ALA A 207 -17.01 9.74 33.37
N ARG A 208 -18.21 9.27 32.99
CA ARG A 208 -19.48 9.95 33.28
C ARG A 208 -19.73 10.10 34.79
N GLN A 209 -19.56 9.02 35.56
CA GLN A 209 -19.76 9.02 37.02
C GLN A 209 -18.75 9.92 37.76
N GLY A 210 -17.54 10.10 37.23
CA GLY A 210 -16.54 11.06 37.75
C GLY A 210 -16.76 12.52 37.31
N GLY A 211 -17.77 12.80 36.47
CA GLY A 211 -18.00 14.12 35.90
C GLY A 211 -17.05 14.50 34.75
N HIS A 212 -16.25 13.55 34.24
CA HIS A 212 -15.29 13.74 33.16
C HIS A 212 -15.97 13.61 31.79
N HIS A 213 -16.89 14.54 31.51
CA HIS A 213 -17.77 14.48 30.34
C HIS A 213 -17.00 14.48 29.00
N GLU A 214 -15.99 15.34 28.84
CA GLU A 214 -15.14 15.38 27.63
C GLU A 214 -14.43 14.05 27.39
N LEU A 215 -13.93 13.41 28.46
CA LEU A 215 -13.32 12.08 28.39
C LEU A 215 -14.35 11.00 28.06
N ALA A 216 -15.57 11.09 28.58
CA ALA A 216 -16.63 10.15 28.25
C ALA A 216 -17.05 10.24 26.76
N GLU A 217 -17.15 11.45 26.21
CA GLU A 217 -17.39 11.66 24.78
C GLU A 217 -16.23 11.11 23.94
N ARG A 218 -14.99 11.44 24.32
CA ARG A 218 -13.79 10.99 23.61
C ARG A 218 -13.60 9.47 23.65
N LEU A 219 -13.95 8.80 24.75
CA LEU A 219 -13.92 7.34 24.85
C LEU A 219 -14.94 6.67 23.92
N VAL A 220 -16.09 7.31 23.67
CA VAL A 220 -17.06 6.84 22.66
C VAL A 220 -16.48 7.01 21.25
N GLU A 221 -15.87 8.15 20.92
CA GLU A 221 -15.17 8.30 19.63
C GLU A 221 -14.08 7.23 19.43
N ILE A 222 -13.30 6.92 20.47
CA ILE A 222 -12.28 5.88 20.42
C ILE A 222 -12.91 4.50 20.18
N GLN A 223 -14.03 4.19 20.83
CA GLN A 223 -14.75 2.92 20.66
C GLN A 223 -15.19 2.67 19.21
N TYR A 224 -15.53 3.72 18.48
CA TYR A 224 -16.02 3.65 17.10
C TYR A 224 -14.98 4.07 16.04
N GLU A 225 -13.75 4.45 16.42
CA GLU A 225 -12.72 5.02 15.51
C GLU A 225 -12.49 4.15 14.25
N LEU A 226 -12.57 2.82 14.37
CA LEU A 226 -12.48 1.92 13.22
C LEU A 226 -13.59 2.20 12.20
N THR A 227 -14.85 2.09 12.61
CA THR A 227 -16.02 2.28 11.73
C THR A 227 -16.20 3.74 11.31
N ASP A 228 -15.84 4.68 12.19
CA ASP A 228 -15.82 6.10 11.89
C ASP A 228 -14.87 6.44 10.74
N ARG A 229 -13.67 5.87 10.76
CA ARG A 229 -12.67 6.09 9.71
C ARG A 229 -13.08 5.43 8.39
N LEU A 230 -13.62 4.21 8.46
CA LEU A 230 -14.19 3.53 7.28
C LEU A 230 -15.33 4.35 6.64
N ALA A 231 -16.22 4.94 7.44
CA ALA A 231 -17.30 5.81 6.94
C ALA A 231 -16.75 7.13 6.38
N PHE A 232 -15.81 7.76 7.09
CA PHE A 232 -15.18 9.01 6.68
C PHE A 232 -14.44 8.88 5.34
N TYR A 233 -13.72 7.77 5.13
CA TYR A 233 -13.01 7.48 3.88
C TYR A 233 -13.91 7.51 2.64
N LEU A 234 -15.18 7.07 2.77
CA LEU A 234 -16.12 7.01 1.64
C LEU A 234 -16.97 8.27 1.46
N CYS A 235 -17.35 8.96 2.55
CA CYS A 235 -18.33 10.05 2.48
C CYS A 235 -17.89 11.38 3.14
N GLY A 236 -16.68 11.45 3.69
CA GLY A 236 -16.13 12.64 4.34
C GLY A 236 -16.87 13.06 5.62
N ARG A 237 -17.66 12.15 6.22
CA ARG A 237 -18.50 12.41 7.40
C ARG A 237 -18.35 11.29 8.42
N LYS A 238 -18.42 11.65 9.71
CA LYS A 238 -18.47 10.73 10.85
C LYS A 238 -19.89 10.73 11.47
N PRO A 239 -20.27 9.69 12.23
CA PRO A 239 -21.55 9.63 12.94
C PRO A 239 -21.66 10.66 14.08
N GLU A 240 -22.87 11.12 14.39
CA GLU A 240 -23.12 12.01 15.53
C GLU A 240 -23.35 11.19 16.83
N HIS A 241 -22.27 10.73 17.45
CA HIS A 241 -22.34 9.89 18.65
C HIS A 241 -23.15 10.50 19.81
N LYS A 242 -23.17 11.84 19.95
CA LYS A 242 -23.94 12.55 20.99
C LYS A 242 -25.45 12.29 20.89
N ASN A 243 -25.94 12.02 19.68
CA ASN A 243 -27.35 11.75 19.38
C ASN A 243 -27.68 10.24 19.41
N GLY A 244 -26.76 9.39 19.89
CA GLY A 244 -26.90 7.94 19.88
C GLY A 244 -26.70 7.29 18.49
N GLN A 245 -26.33 8.08 17.48
CA GLN A 245 -26.00 7.56 16.16
C GLN A 245 -24.51 7.19 16.11
N HIS A 246 -24.23 5.90 16.21
CA HIS A 246 -22.85 5.38 16.19
C HIS A 246 -22.39 4.83 14.84
N PHE A 247 -23.26 4.82 13.82
CA PHE A 247 -22.90 4.36 12.48
C PHE A 247 -23.47 5.27 11.38
N VAL A 248 -22.69 5.42 10.32
CA VAL A 248 -23.10 5.97 9.02
C VAL A 248 -22.81 4.89 7.99
N ILE A 249 -23.82 4.51 7.20
CA ILE A 249 -23.69 3.53 6.12
C ILE A 249 -23.80 4.29 4.79
N PRO A 250 -22.71 4.46 4.03
CA PRO A 250 -22.76 5.10 2.72
C PRO A 250 -23.62 4.31 1.72
N GLN A 251 -24.24 5.02 0.77
CA GLN A 251 -24.92 4.41 -0.37
C GLN A 251 -24.06 4.59 -1.63
N MET A 252 -23.98 3.55 -2.45
CA MET A 252 -23.35 3.61 -3.78
C MET A 252 -24.26 4.34 -4.76
N ALA A 253 -23.70 5.19 -5.62
CA ALA A 253 -24.48 5.95 -6.61
C ALA A 253 -25.25 5.06 -7.60
N ASP A 254 -24.73 3.86 -7.90
CA ASP A 254 -25.33 2.89 -8.82
C ASP A 254 -26.34 1.94 -8.15
N SER A 255 -26.94 2.31 -7.02
CA SER A 255 -27.89 1.47 -6.26
C SER A 255 -29.20 1.11 -7.01
N SER A 256 -29.38 1.61 -8.24
CA SER A 256 -30.47 1.24 -9.15
C SER A 256 -30.16 0.01 -10.02
N LEU A 257 -28.92 -0.49 -10.03
CA LEU A 257 -28.55 -1.73 -10.71
C LEU A 257 -28.61 -2.89 -9.70
N ASP A 258 -29.14 -4.04 -10.13
CA ASP A 258 -29.26 -5.24 -9.29
C ASP A 258 -27.87 -5.64 -8.77
N VAL A 259 -27.75 -5.76 -7.45
CA VAL A 259 -26.46 -6.04 -6.80
C VAL A 259 -25.99 -7.40 -7.31
N SER A 260 -24.84 -7.43 -7.99
CA SER A 260 -24.29 -8.64 -8.61
C SER A 260 -24.37 -9.84 -7.67
N GLU A 261 -24.77 -11.00 -8.19
CA GLU A 261 -24.82 -12.25 -7.41
C GLU A 261 -23.48 -12.56 -6.73
N LEU A 262 -22.36 -12.16 -7.35
CA LEU A 262 -21.02 -12.25 -6.75
C LEU A 262 -20.90 -11.39 -5.48
N ALA A 263 -21.44 -10.18 -5.48
CA ALA A 263 -21.45 -9.28 -4.32
C ALA A 263 -22.41 -9.77 -3.23
N LYS A 264 -23.61 -10.28 -3.60
CA LYS A 264 -24.53 -10.96 -2.66
C LYS A 264 -23.85 -12.17 -1.99
N ALA A 265 -23.13 -12.99 -2.76
CA ALA A 265 -22.38 -14.13 -2.25
C ALA A 265 -21.19 -13.72 -1.35
N ALA A 266 -20.43 -12.69 -1.74
CA ALA A 266 -19.33 -12.15 -0.94
C ALA A 266 -19.84 -11.61 0.41
N LYS A 267 -20.93 -10.85 0.41
CA LYS A 267 -21.59 -10.36 1.62
C LYS A 267 -22.05 -11.51 2.53
N LYS A 268 -22.60 -12.58 1.96
CA LYS A 268 -22.98 -13.79 2.72
C LYS A 268 -21.76 -14.45 3.38
N LYS A 269 -20.62 -14.56 2.66
CA LYS A 269 -19.35 -15.08 3.22
C LYS A 269 -18.80 -14.19 4.35
N LEU A 270 -18.88 -12.86 4.21
CA LEU A 270 -18.53 -11.92 5.29
C LEU A 270 -19.42 -12.12 6.53
N GLN A 271 -20.73 -12.25 6.32
CA GLN A 271 -21.71 -12.41 7.38
C GLN A 271 -21.60 -13.74 8.14
N SER A 272 -21.00 -14.77 7.54
CA SER A 272 -20.71 -16.06 8.19
C SER A 272 -19.45 -16.06 9.07
N LEU A 273 -18.62 -15.02 9.04
CA LEU A 273 -17.48 -14.90 9.96
C LEU A 273 -17.97 -14.77 11.42
N SER A 274 -17.23 -15.37 12.35
CA SER A 274 -17.37 -15.08 13.79
C SER A 274 -16.99 -13.62 14.08
N ASN A 275 -17.42 -13.08 15.22
CA ASN A 275 -17.09 -11.68 15.58
C ASN A 275 -15.57 -11.43 15.60
N HIS A 276 -14.81 -12.34 16.21
CA HIS A 276 -13.34 -12.26 16.21
C HIS A 276 -12.75 -12.21 14.78
N LEU A 277 -13.10 -13.15 13.89
CA LEU A 277 -12.57 -13.16 12.51
C LEU A 277 -13.05 -11.95 11.69
N PHE A 278 -14.25 -11.44 11.98
CA PHE A 278 -14.77 -10.21 11.39
C PHE A 278 -13.99 -8.97 11.87
N GLU A 279 -13.66 -8.88 13.16
CA GLU A 279 -12.85 -7.81 13.75
C GLU A 279 -11.43 -7.80 13.18
N GLU A 280 -10.80 -8.98 13.04
CA GLU A 280 -9.47 -9.10 12.38
C GLU A 280 -9.50 -8.60 10.93
N LEU A 281 -10.52 -8.95 10.15
CA LEU A 281 -10.71 -8.47 8.78
C LEU A 281 -11.00 -6.96 8.74
N ALA A 282 -11.81 -6.45 9.68
CA ALA A 282 -12.13 -5.03 9.79
C ALA A 282 -10.88 -4.20 10.12
N MET A 283 -9.97 -4.71 10.96
CA MET A 283 -8.65 -4.12 11.22
C MET A 283 -7.75 -4.16 9.98
N ASP A 284 -7.75 -5.26 9.22
CA ASP A 284 -6.96 -5.37 7.99
C ASP A 284 -7.44 -4.36 6.91
N VAL A 285 -8.74 -4.09 6.81
CA VAL A 285 -9.31 -3.05 5.92
C VAL A 285 -9.09 -1.64 6.47
N TYR A 286 -9.15 -1.43 7.78
CA TYR A 286 -8.80 -0.16 8.42
C TYR A 286 -7.34 0.23 8.13
N ASP A 287 -6.41 -0.74 8.18
CA ASP A 287 -5.01 -0.52 7.83
C ASP A 287 -4.84 -0.09 6.36
N GLU A 288 -5.58 -0.69 5.42
CA GLU A 288 -5.53 -0.29 4.01
C GLU A 288 -6.15 1.10 3.77
N VAL A 289 -7.20 1.48 4.51
CA VAL A 289 -7.71 2.86 4.51
C VAL A 289 -6.64 3.83 5.02
N ASP A 290 -6.00 3.54 6.15
CA ASP A 290 -4.90 4.34 6.71
C ASP A 290 -3.74 4.49 5.71
N ARG A 291 -3.39 3.42 4.99
CA ARG A 291 -2.37 3.44 3.93
C ARG A 291 -2.80 4.34 2.76
N ARG A 292 -4.01 4.16 2.22
CA ARG A 292 -4.53 4.95 1.08
C ARG A 292 -4.66 6.44 1.40
N GLU A 293 -5.14 6.77 2.60
CA GLU A 293 -5.19 8.16 3.08
C GLU A 293 -3.78 8.75 3.26
N THR A 294 -2.86 7.99 3.85
CA THR A 294 -1.48 8.43 4.06
C THR A 294 -0.74 8.64 2.73
N ASP A 295 -0.99 7.80 1.71
CA ASP A 295 -0.47 7.99 0.36
C ASP A 295 -0.99 9.30 -0.27
N ALA A 296 -2.28 9.61 -0.11
CA ALA A 296 -2.85 10.86 -0.62
C ALA A 296 -2.25 12.09 0.09
N VAL A 297 -2.09 12.04 1.41
CA VAL A 297 -1.41 13.11 2.18
C VAL A 297 0.05 13.23 1.74
N TRP A 298 0.76 12.11 1.54
CA TRP A 298 2.16 12.12 1.07
C TRP A 298 2.29 12.81 -0.29
N LEU A 299 1.42 12.48 -1.25
CA LEU A 299 1.40 13.12 -2.57
C LEU A 299 1.05 14.61 -2.50
N ALA A 300 0.23 15.02 -1.52
CA ALA A 300 -0.17 16.42 -1.33
C ALA A 300 0.87 17.26 -0.54
N THR A 301 1.74 16.65 0.26
CA THR A 301 2.73 17.36 1.09
C THR A 301 4.16 17.32 0.56
N GLN A 302 4.53 16.35 -0.28
CA GLN A 302 5.90 16.25 -0.81
C GLN A 302 6.15 17.14 -2.02
N ASN A 303 7.35 17.72 -2.08
CA ASN A 303 7.89 18.35 -3.28
C ASN A 303 8.07 17.30 -4.41
N HIS A 304 7.86 17.73 -5.66
CA HIS A 304 7.98 16.86 -6.84
C HIS A 304 9.31 16.09 -6.93
N SER A 305 10.41 16.65 -6.44
CA SER A 305 11.73 15.99 -6.41
C SER A 305 11.78 14.75 -5.53
N THR A 306 11.06 14.73 -4.41
CA THR A 306 11.01 13.58 -3.48
C THR A 306 10.18 12.44 -4.07
N LEU A 307 9.05 12.78 -4.71
CA LEU A 307 8.08 11.83 -5.27
C LEU A 307 8.61 10.98 -6.44
N VAL A 308 9.69 11.42 -7.11
CA VAL A 308 10.32 10.69 -8.22
C VAL A 308 11.27 9.58 -7.74
N THR A 309 11.52 9.48 -6.42
CA THR A 309 12.39 8.43 -5.86
C THR A 309 11.61 7.17 -5.45
N GLU A 310 11.85 6.06 -6.18
CA GLU A 310 11.16 4.77 -5.99
C GLU A 310 11.25 4.22 -4.54
N THR A 311 12.29 4.57 -3.79
CA THR A 311 12.54 4.06 -2.43
C THR A 311 11.55 4.56 -1.36
N THR A 312 10.63 5.45 -1.69
CA THR A 312 9.67 6.06 -0.73
C THR A 312 8.23 5.57 -0.89
N VAL A 313 7.94 4.73 -1.88
CA VAL A 313 6.59 4.24 -2.18
C VAL A 313 6.29 2.96 -1.39
N VAL A 314 5.10 2.91 -0.76
CA VAL A 314 4.60 1.74 0.00
C VAL A 314 3.33 1.23 -0.70
N PRO A 315 3.46 0.43 -1.78
CA PRO A 315 2.36 0.12 -2.71
C PRO A 315 1.28 -0.80 -2.12
N PHE A 316 1.57 -1.46 -1.01
CA PHE A 316 0.67 -2.35 -0.28
C PHE A 316 1.10 -2.39 1.19
N LEU A 317 0.26 -2.95 2.06
CA LEU A 317 0.54 -3.05 3.49
C LEU A 317 1.87 -3.79 3.79
N PRO A 318 2.78 -3.21 4.59
CA PRO A 318 3.99 -3.89 5.04
C PRO A 318 3.67 -5.20 5.78
N VAL A 319 4.58 -6.17 5.64
CA VAL A 319 4.50 -7.45 6.34
C VAL A 319 4.61 -7.23 7.85
N ASN A 320 3.69 -7.81 8.62
CA ASN A 320 3.81 -7.95 10.06
C ASN A 320 4.39 -9.34 10.38
N PRO A 321 5.56 -9.46 11.01
CA PRO A 321 6.14 -10.75 11.41
C PRO A 321 5.25 -11.59 12.32
N GLU A 322 4.42 -10.95 13.15
CA GLU A 322 3.49 -11.62 14.08
C GLU A 322 2.26 -12.24 13.38
N TYR A 323 2.08 -11.98 12.08
CA TYR A 323 0.96 -12.50 11.29
C TYR A 323 1.41 -13.64 10.38
N SER A 324 0.55 -14.65 10.21
CA SER A 324 0.77 -15.73 9.25
C SER A 324 0.95 -15.20 7.82
N SER A 325 1.63 -15.99 6.98
CA SER A 325 1.82 -15.68 5.56
C SER A 325 0.48 -15.47 4.85
N THR A 326 -0.53 -16.30 5.15
CA THR A 326 -1.90 -16.17 4.63
C THR A 326 -2.54 -14.83 4.99
N ARG A 327 -2.42 -14.37 6.24
CA ARG A 327 -2.98 -13.08 6.66
C ARG A 327 -2.25 -11.91 6.03
N ASN A 328 -0.91 -11.94 6.01
CA ASN A 328 -0.11 -10.93 5.32
C ASN A 328 -0.46 -10.86 3.81
N GLN A 329 -0.66 -12.00 3.15
CA GLN A 329 -1.11 -12.04 1.76
C GLN A 329 -2.52 -11.46 1.59
N GLY A 330 -3.44 -11.74 2.51
CA GLY A 330 -4.79 -11.14 2.54
C GLY A 330 -4.74 -9.62 2.62
N ARG A 331 -4.00 -9.08 3.59
CA ARG A 331 -3.74 -7.63 3.78
C ARG A 331 -3.16 -6.99 2.52
N GLN A 332 -2.17 -7.62 1.89
CA GLN A 332 -1.53 -7.10 0.67
C GLN A 332 -2.44 -7.17 -0.57
N LYS A 333 -3.34 -8.16 -0.64
CA LYS A 333 -4.34 -8.25 -1.72
C LYS A 333 -5.32 -7.08 -1.70
N LEU A 334 -5.60 -6.44 -0.57
CA LEU A 334 -6.48 -5.27 -0.48
C LEU A 334 -6.00 -4.07 -1.33
N ALA A 335 -4.68 -3.92 -1.51
CA ALA A 335 -4.12 -2.88 -2.38
C ALA A 335 -4.45 -3.08 -3.88
N ARG A 336 -4.85 -4.29 -4.29
CA ARG A 336 -5.27 -4.60 -5.67
C ARG A 336 -6.73 -4.19 -5.96
N PHE A 337 -7.53 -3.95 -4.93
CA PHE A 337 -8.95 -3.60 -5.09
C PHE A 337 -9.07 -2.22 -5.72
N ASN A 338 -9.82 -2.12 -6.80
CA ASN A 338 -10.18 -0.85 -7.40
C ASN A 338 -11.12 -0.05 -6.47
N ALA A 339 -11.39 1.22 -6.80
CA ALA A 339 -12.20 2.11 -5.93
C ALA A 339 -13.62 1.57 -5.65
N HIS A 340 -14.27 0.94 -6.63
CA HIS A 340 -15.62 0.39 -6.51
C HIS A 340 -15.64 -0.89 -5.67
N GLU A 341 -14.71 -1.82 -5.94
CA GLU A 341 -14.56 -3.06 -5.15
C GLU A 341 -14.26 -2.75 -3.68
N PHE A 342 -13.33 -1.83 -3.42
CA PHE A 342 -12.94 -1.45 -2.07
C PHE A 342 -14.06 -0.71 -1.32
N ALA A 343 -14.77 0.21 -1.99
CA ALA A 343 -15.94 0.87 -1.42
C ALA A 343 -17.04 -0.14 -1.05
N THR A 344 -17.28 -1.15 -1.89
CA THR A 344 -18.27 -2.20 -1.64
C THR A 344 -17.92 -3.00 -0.38
N LEU A 345 -16.66 -3.44 -0.24
CA LEU A 345 -16.17 -4.14 0.95
C LEU A 345 -16.30 -3.29 2.22
N VAL A 346 -15.94 -2.01 2.15
CA VAL A 346 -16.04 -1.08 3.29
C VAL A 346 -17.51 -0.85 3.71
N ILE A 347 -18.44 -0.69 2.76
CA ILE A 347 -19.88 -0.54 3.05
C ILE A 347 -20.45 -1.82 3.68
N ASP A 348 -20.03 -2.99 3.22
CA ASP A 348 -20.47 -4.27 3.79
C ASP A 348 -19.92 -4.48 5.21
N ILE A 349 -18.67 -4.14 5.49
CA ILE A 349 -18.09 -4.15 6.84
C ILE A 349 -18.84 -3.17 7.76
N LEU A 350 -19.09 -1.93 7.33
CA LEU A 350 -19.87 -0.96 8.12
C LEU A 350 -21.28 -1.46 8.43
N SER A 351 -21.94 -2.06 7.44
CA SER A 351 -23.29 -2.62 7.59
C SER A 351 -23.30 -3.81 8.56
N ASP A 352 -22.29 -4.68 8.49
CA ASP A 352 -22.21 -5.88 9.30
C ASP A 352 -21.75 -5.58 10.75
N ALA A 353 -20.87 -4.60 10.95
CA ALA A 353 -20.51 -4.10 12.28
C ALA A 353 -21.74 -3.56 13.02
N LYS A 354 -22.57 -2.76 12.32
CA LYS A 354 -23.87 -2.30 12.86
C LYS A 354 -24.79 -3.46 13.20
N ARG A 355 -24.92 -4.46 12.31
CA ARG A 355 -25.74 -5.68 12.54
C ARG A 355 -25.28 -6.42 13.80
N ARG A 356 -23.97 -6.65 13.95
CA ARG A 356 -23.38 -7.38 15.08
C ARG A 356 -23.57 -6.65 16.41
N GLN A 357 -23.41 -5.32 16.44
CA GLN A 357 -23.66 -4.57 17.68
C GLN A 357 -25.16 -4.57 18.06
N GLN A 358 -26.06 -4.43 17.08
CA GLN A 358 -27.51 -4.44 17.34
C GLN A 358 -28.03 -5.83 17.77
N GLY A 359 -27.46 -6.91 17.21
CA GLY A 359 -27.80 -8.29 17.56
C GLY A 359 -27.52 -8.69 19.01
N ASN A 360 -26.67 -7.94 19.73
CA ASN A 360 -26.38 -8.18 21.15
C ASN A 360 -27.39 -7.53 22.12
N SER A 361 -28.40 -6.79 21.65
CA SER A 361 -29.47 -6.25 22.52
C SER A 361 -30.56 -7.29 22.80
N LEU A 362 -30.24 -8.29 23.65
CA LEU A 362 -31.23 -9.25 24.15
C LEU A 362 -31.89 -8.81 25.45
N THR A 363 -32.91 -7.95 25.33
CA THR A 363 -34.10 -8.08 26.18
C THR A 363 -34.83 -9.36 25.76
N GLY A 364 -34.41 -10.52 26.27
CA GLY A 364 -34.88 -11.83 25.77
C GLY A 364 -34.67 -13.01 26.71
N SER A 365 -34.53 -12.79 28.03
CA SER A 365 -34.18 -13.83 29.01
C SER A 365 -35.33 -14.75 29.43
N LYS A 366 -36.23 -15.14 28.51
CA LYS A 366 -37.39 -16.02 28.83
C LYS A 366 -37.69 -17.14 27.83
N GLU A 367 -37.31 -17.04 26.55
CA GLU A 367 -37.71 -18.06 25.56
C GLU A 367 -36.77 -19.28 25.53
N ASN A 368 -35.49 -19.11 25.89
CA ASN A 368 -34.51 -20.21 25.89
C ASN A 368 -34.69 -21.26 27.00
N VAL A 369 -35.53 -20.99 28.01
CA VAL A 369 -35.77 -21.94 29.12
C VAL A 369 -36.80 -23.01 28.73
N GLU A 370 -37.75 -22.69 27.85
CA GLU A 370 -38.82 -23.63 27.49
C GLU A 370 -38.36 -24.75 26.54
N LEU A 371 -37.38 -24.45 25.67
CA LEU A 371 -36.81 -25.43 24.73
C LEU A 371 -35.91 -26.48 25.40
N ILE A 372 -35.28 -26.14 26.53
CA ILE A 372 -34.43 -27.06 27.30
C ILE A 372 -35.28 -28.03 28.15
N LEU A 373 -36.42 -27.59 28.69
CA LEU A 373 -37.30 -28.45 29.48
C LEU A 373 -38.06 -29.49 28.63
N LYS A 374 -38.34 -29.19 27.35
CA LYS A 374 -38.98 -30.14 26.43
C LYS A 374 -38.05 -31.25 25.94
N SER A 375 -36.73 -31.02 25.88
CA SER A 375 -35.76 -32.03 25.42
C SER A 375 -35.33 -33.04 26.49
N ILE A 376 -35.45 -32.70 27.78
CA ILE A 376 -35.10 -33.58 28.91
C ILE A 376 -36.12 -34.73 29.13
N SER A 377 -37.35 -34.60 28.63
CA SER A 377 -38.43 -35.57 28.93
C SER A 377 -38.42 -36.86 28.10
N ASN A 378 -37.48 -37.03 27.15
CA ASN A 378 -37.67 -38.00 26.05
C ASN A 378 -36.45 -38.89 25.70
N GLN A 379 -35.46 -39.04 26.59
CA GLN A 379 -34.39 -40.04 26.42
C GLN A 379 -34.16 -40.86 27.68
N HIS A 380 -34.62 -42.10 27.64
CA HIS A 380 -34.19 -43.18 28.52
C HIS A 380 -33.84 -44.39 27.65
N SER A 381 -32.69 -45.02 27.91
CA SER A 381 -32.25 -46.33 27.40
C SER A 381 -31.68 -46.39 25.97
N SER A 382 -30.35 -46.45 25.83
CA SER A 382 -29.61 -47.69 25.49
C SER A 382 -28.11 -47.44 25.29
N GLU A 383 -27.27 -48.34 25.78
CA GLU A 383 -25.80 -48.31 25.67
C GLU A 383 -25.31 -48.78 24.28
N SER A 384 -24.21 -48.21 23.75
CA SER A 384 -23.09 -48.97 23.13
C SER A 384 -21.97 -48.10 22.51
N GLN A 385 -20.75 -48.24 23.06
CA GLN A 385 -19.44 -48.44 22.40
C GLN A 385 -18.81 -47.42 21.42
N ASP A 386 -17.48 -47.34 21.52
CA ASP A 386 -16.54 -46.42 20.84
C ASP A 386 -16.39 -46.64 19.32
N ASN A 387 -16.05 -45.57 18.60
CA ASN A 387 -14.87 -45.58 17.71
C ASN A 387 -14.42 -44.15 17.31
N ASP A 388 -13.12 -43.89 17.36
CA ASP A 388 -12.49 -42.64 16.92
C ASP A 388 -12.20 -42.63 15.41
N GLN A 389 -12.64 -41.60 14.67
CA GLN A 389 -11.87 -41.05 13.55
C GLN A 389 -12.33 -39.62 13.18
N PRO A 390 -11.42 -38.64 12.98
CA PRO A 390 -11.78 -37.30 12.51
C PRO A 390 -11.79 -37.22 10.97
N ASP A 391 -12.89 -36.72 10.40
CA ASP A 391 -13.01 -36.49 8.95
C ASP A 391 -12.19 -35.29 8.47
N TYR A 392 -11.56 -35.46 7.30
CA TYR A 392 -10.65 -34.50 6.67
C TYR A 392 -11.39 -33.70 5.60
N ASP A 393 -11.65 -32.41 5.87
CA ASP A 393 -12.46 -31.57 4.97
C ASP A 393 -11.69 -31.21 3.68
N SER A 394 -12.38 -31.30 2.53
CA SER A 394 -11.76 -31.26 1.21
C SER A 394 -11.72 -29.85 0.63
N VAL A 395 -10.52 -29.38 0.29
CA VAL A 395 -10.32 -28.08 -0.37
C VAL A 395 -10.87 -28.07 -1.80
N ALA A 396 -11.67 -27.04 -2.12
CA ALA A 396 -12.17 -26.82 -3.47
C ALA A 396 -11.07 -26.30 -4.40
N SER A 397 -10.86 -26.99 -5.52
CA SER A 397 -10.03 -26.56 -6.64
C SER A 397 -10.93 -26.13 -7.82
N ASP A 398 -10.98 -24.84 -8.12
CA ASP A 398 -11.65 -24.31 -9.31
C ASP A 398 -10.67 -24.29 -10.50
N GLU A 399 -10.64 -25.36 -11.29
CA GLU A 399 -10.08 -25.35 -12.66
C GLU A 399 -11.02 -26.10 -13.61
N ASP A 400 -11.91 -25.35 -14.28
CA ASP A 400 -12.66 -25.85 -15.44
C ASP A 400 -11.70 -26.06 -16.62
N THR A 401 -11.63 -27.28 -17.15
CA THR A 401 -11.09 -27.54 -18.50
C THR A 401 -11.90 -28.62 -19.21
N ASP A 402 -12.10 -28.42 -20.51
CA ASP A 402 -13.06 -29.16 -21.32
C ASP A 402 -12.69 -30.64 -21.57
N LEU A 403 -13.74 -31.41 -21.82
CA LEU A 403 -13.66 -32.79 -22.29
C LEU A 403 -13.17 -32.84 -23.74
N GLU A 404 -12.19 -33.70 -24.07
CA GLU A 404 -12.39 -34.68 -25.13
C GLU A 404 -11.41 -35.88 -25.14
N THR A 405 -11.96 -37.00 -25.60
CA THR A 405 -11.45 -38.37 -25.61
C THR A 405 -10.21 -38.63 -26.51
N ASN A 406 -9.28 -39.50 -26.10
CA ASN A 406 -9.23 -40.91 -26.60
C ASN A 406 -8.07 -41.76 -26.04
N ALA A 407 -8.18 -43.08 -26.23
CA ALA A 407 -7.33 -44.09 -25.62
C ALA A 407 -6.08 -44.51 -26.43
N ALA A 408 -5.00 -44.89 -25.74
CA ALA A 408 -4.05 -45.91 -26.18
C ALA A 408 -3.28 -46.54 -24.99
N LYS A 409 -2.79 -47.78 -25.16
CA LYS A 409 -2.15 -48.60 -24.11
C LYS A 409 -0.63 -48.65 -24.22
N SER A 410 0.01 -49.06 -23.11
CA SER A 410 1.43 -49.47 -22.97
C SER A 410 2.45 -48.31 -22.92
N ASN A 411 3.59 -48.41 -22.23
CA ASN A 411 4.24 -49.61 -21.65
C ASN A 411 4.86 -49.33 -20.25
N ARG A 412 5.23 -50.39 -19.54
CA ARG A 412 5.84 -50.39 -18.20
C ARG A 412 7.20 -49.67 -18.15
N GLN A 413 7.54 -49.01 -17.04
CA GLN A 413 8.53 -49.57 -16.10
C GLN A 413 8.48 -48.95 -14.69
N LYS A 414 8.86 -49.75 -13.69
CA LYS A 414 8.90 -49.36 -12.26
C LYS A 414 10.07 -48.41 -11.98
N SER A 415 9.83 -47.42 -11.12
CA SER A 415 10.79 -46.98 -10.10
C SER A 415 10.01 -46.70 -8.81
N LEU A 416 10.44 -47.28 -7.69
CA LEU A 416 9.87 -47.09 -6.36
C LEU A 416 10.91 -46.34 -5.54
N ASP A 417 10.60 -45.11 -5.13
CA ASP A 417 11.23 -44.34 -4.03
C ASP A 417 10.67 -42.91 -4.05
N SER A 418 10.36 -42.23 -2.94
CA SER A 418 9.95 -42.68 -1.60
C SER A 418 9.27 -41.48 -0.90
N ASP A 419 8.48 -41.71 0.15
CA ASP A 419 7.79 -40.66 0.91
C ASP A 419 8.77 -39.67 1.57
N LEU A 420 8.48 -38.36 1.47
CA LEU A 420 9.14 -37.33 2.28
C LEU A 420 8.37 -37.11 3.58
N SER A 421 8.71 -37.86 4.62
CA SER A 421 8.31 -37.55 5.99
C SER A 421 9.16 -36.40 6.56
N ASP A 422 8.53 -35.45 7.23
CA ASP A 422 9.19 -34.30 7.87
C ASP A 422 9.97 -34.73 9.14
N GLY A 423 11.21 -35.21 8.92
CA GLY A 423 12.13 -35.69 9.95
C GLY A 423 13.37 -34.79 10.10
N PRO A 424 14.15 -34.94 11.19
CA PRO A 424 15.34 -34.13 11.41
C PRO A 424 16.41 -34.39 10.34
N VAL A 425 16.81 -33.32 9.64
CA VAL A 425 17.73 -33.33 8.48
C VAL A 425 18.96 -34.20 8.73
N THR A 426 19.16 -35.20 7.87
CA THR A 426 20.30 -36.11 7.97
C THR A 426 21.60 -35.42 7.54
N ALA A 427 22.73 -35.89 8.07
CA ALA A 427 24.05 -35.36 7.71
C ALA A 427 24.35 -35.51 6.20
N GLN A 428 23.70 -36.45 5.50
CA GLN A 428 23.87 -36.69 4.08
C GLN A 428 23.11 -35.68 3.22
N GLU A 429 21.88 -35.30 3.61
CA GLU A 429 21.12 -34.22 2.98
C GLU A 429 21.83 -32.86 3.18
N TYR A 430 22.31 -32.59 4.39
CA TYR A 430 23.13 -31.40 4.65
C TYR A 430 24.37 -31.35 3.76
N LEU A 431 25.04 -32.48 3.51
CA LEU A 431 26.21 -32.53 2.63
C LEU A 431 25.84 -32.32 1.15
N GLN A 432 24.69 -32.83 0.69
CA GLN A 432 24.18 -32.55 -0.65
C GLN A 432 23.85 -31.07 -0.83
N VAL A 433 23.13 -30.45 0.12
CA VAL A 433 22.82 -29.01 0.09
C VAL A 433 24.10 -28.17 0.14
N LYS A 434 25.08 -28.54 0.96
CA LYS A 434 26.39 -27.87 1.01
C LYS A 434 27.14 -27.96 -0.32
N ASN A 435 27.14 -29.11 -0.98
CA ASN A 435 27.78 -29.29 -2.29
C ASN A 435 27.05 -28.51 -3.39
N ALA A 436 25.71 -28.45 -3.35
CA ALA A 436 24.91 -27.64 -4.26
C ALA A 436 25.14 -26.13 -4.06
N LEU A 437 25.31 -25.68 -2.81
CA LEU A 437 25.66 -24.30 -2.47
C LEU A 437 27.03 -23.92 -3.05
N VAL A 438 28.06 -24.74 -2.85
CA VAL A 438 29.40 -24.52 -3.42
C VAL A 438 29.37 -24.47 -4.96
N ALA A 439 28.59 -25.35 -5.60
CA ALA A 439 28.40 -25.32 -7.05
C ALA A 439 27.71 -24.01 -7.53
N SER A 440 26.75 -23.50 -6.74
CA SER A 440 26.08 -22.23 -7.00
C SER A 440 27.02 -21.03 -6.83
N GLU A 441 27.83 -21.01 -5.77
CA GLU A 441 28.84 -19.96 -5.53
C GLU A 441 29.86 -19.86 -6.68
N VAL A 442 30.37 -21.00 -7.18
CA VAL A 442 31.26 -21.04 -8.36
C VAL A 442 30.56 -20.45 -9.59
N LYS A 443 29.28 -20.77 -9.80
CA LYS A 443 28.50 -20.25 -10.94
C LYS A 443 28.24 -18.75 -10.83
N ILE A 444 27.97 -18.24 -9.62
CA ILE A 444 27.87 -16.79 -9.34
C ILE A 444 29.20 -16.08 -9.62
N GLN A 445 30.34 -16.65 -9.20
CA GLN A 445 31.67 -16.09 -9.48
C GLN A 445 32.00 -16.07 -10.98
N GLN A 446 31.58 -17.08 -11.75
CA GLN A 446 31.71 -17.10 -13.21
C GLN A 446 30.88 -15.99 -13.87
N LEU A 447 29.62 -15.82 -13.47
CA LEU A 447 28.74 -14.75 -13.97
C LEU A 447 29.27 -13.36 -13.62
N MET A 448 29.79 -13.16 -12.40
CA MET A 448 30.45 -11.90 -12.02
C MET A 448 31.68 -11.61 -12.88
N LYS A 449 32.51 -12.61 -13.21
CA LYS A 449 33.66 -12.43 -14.13
C LYS A 449 33.22 -12.06 -15.54
N ALA A 450 32.15 -12.68 -16.07
CA ALA A 450 31.59 -12.31 -17.37
C ALA A 450 31.14 -10.83 -17.41
N SER A 451 30.37 -10.39 -16.40
CA SER A 451 29.93 -8.98 -16.30
C SER A 451 31.08 -7.96 -16.16
N LYS A 452 32.25 -8.41 -15.70
CA LYS A 452 33.44 -7.56 -15.53
C LYS A 452 34.22 -7.40 -16.84
N LEU A 453 34.15 -8.37 -17.74
CA LEU A 453 34.73 -8.32 -19.08
C LEU A 453 33.89 -7.41 -20.01
N GLU A 454 32.56 -7.50 -19.95
CA GLU A 454 31.68 -6.60 -20.73
C GLU A 454 31.88 -5.12 -20.37
N LYS A 455 32.11 -4.81 -19.08
CA LYS A 455 32.38 -3.45 -18.60
C LYS A 455 33.77 -2.88 -18.95
N GLN A 456 34.66 -3.66 -19.55
CA GLN A 456 35.97 -3.18 -20.01
C GLN A 456 36.04 -2.93 -21.52
N SER A 457 34.97 -3.23 -22.27
CA SER A 457 34.94 -3.06 -23.74
C SER A 457 34.37 -1.71 -24.23
N SER A 458 34.05 -0.77 -23.33
CA SER A 458 33.55 0.56 -23.73
C SER A 458 34.01 1.68 -22.80
N VAL A 459 34.81 2.60 -23.38
CA VAL A 459 35.15 4.01 -23.02
C VAL A 459 36.65 4.28 -22.87
N SER A 460 37.23 4.89 -23.92
CA SER A 460 38.41 5.77 -23.97
C SER A 460 38.76 5.96 -25.47
N GLU A 461 38.98 7.14 -26.06
CA GLU A 461 39.23 8.50 -25.55
C GLU A 461 38.69 9.58 -26.51
N SER A 462 38.51 10.82 -26.02
CA SER A 462 38.77 12.05 -26.79
C SER A 462 38.80 13.26 -25.84
N ASP A 463 39.91 14.00 -25.78
CA ASP A 463 40.02 15.29 -25.06
C ASP A 463 40.99 16.25 -25.79
N TYR A 464 40.48 17.43 -26.19
CA TYR A 464 41.14 18.71 -26.57
C TYR A 464 42.27 18.71 -27.65
N ASP A 465 42.49 19.74 -28.48
CA ASP A 465 42.07 21.16 -28.44
C ASP A 465 42.02 21.83 -29.87
N ASN A 466 41.62 23.11 -29.92
CA ASN A 466 41.41 24.03 -31.07
C ASN A 466 42.75 24.48 -31.80
N PRO A 467 42.81 25.37 -32.84
CA PRO A 467 41.80 26.00 -33.72
C PRO A 467 42.17 26.14 -35.25
N SER A 468 41.35 26.91 -36.00
CA SER A 468 41.66 27.77 -37.19
C SER A 468 41.16 27.40 -38.62
N THR A 469 40.59 28.43 -39.27
CA THR A 469 40.23 28.60 -40.71
C THR A 469 41.29 29.48 -41.42
N PRO A 470 41.28 29.80 -42.76
CA PRO A 470 40.29 29.56 -43.84
C PRO A 470 40.93 29.12 -45.20
N VAL A 471 40.32 29.51 -46.34
CA VAL A 471 40.71 29.41 -47.78
C VAL A 471 40.25 28.11 -48.47
N GLU A 472 39.19 28.03 -49.31
CA GLU A 472 38.72 28.79 -50.50
C GLU A 472 39.20 28.16 -51.84
N LEU A 473 38.32 28.21 -52.87
CA LEU A 473 38.53 28.07 -54.33
C LEU A 473 37.98 26.84 -55.12
N GLU A 474 37.04 27.19 -56.03
CA GLU A 474 36.79 26.70 -57.42
C GLU A 474 35.92 25.44 -57.71
N GLU A 475 34.92 25.65 -58.57
CA GLU A 475 34.19 24.63 -59.39
C GLU A 475 34.99 24.30 -60.69
N PRO A 476 34.43 23.79 -61.84
CA PRO A 476 33.22 22.97 -62.12
C PRO A 476 33.51 21.72 -63.00
N GLY A 477 32.47 20.92 -63.33
CA GLY A 477 32.37 20.35 -64.70
C GLY A 477 31.94 18.89 -64.93
N SER A 478 30.66 18.70 -65.32
CA SER A 478 30.15 17.85 -66.43
C SER A 478 30.83 16.50 -66.82
N GLY A 479 30.07 15.39 -66.85
CA GLY A 479 30.59 14.12 -67.44
C GLY A 479 29.68 12.90 -67.65
N ARG A 480 28.48 13.06 -68.23
CA ARG A 480 27.59 12.07 -68.91
C ARG A 480 28.06 10.63 -69.28
N LYS A 481 27.10 9.68 -69.11
CA LYS A 481 26.76 8.38 -69.79
C LYS A 481 26.91 7.18 -68.84
N GLY A 482 26.05 6.16 -68.74
CA GLY A 482 24.93 5.57 -69.52
C GLY A 482 24.85 4.07 -69.07
N ARG A 483 23.84 3.21 -69.30
CA ARG A 483 22.68 3.23 -70.20
C ARG A 483 21.66 2.12 -69.80
N GLN A 484 20.38 2.49 -69.70
CA GLN A 484 19.13 1.80 -70.13
C GLN A 484 18.97 0.27 -70.26
N ARG A 485 17.86 -0.24 -69.69
CA ARG A 485 16.64 -0.82 -70.35
C ARG A 485 15.57 -1.05 -69.26
N SER A 486 14.26 -0.69 -69.31
CA SER A 486 13.27 -0.33 -70.37
C SER A 486 12.89 -1.51 -71.28
N VAL A 487 11.61 -1.84 -71.55
CA VAL A 487 10.51 -1.02 -72.15
C VAL A 487 9.10 -1.52 -71.69
N VAL A 488 8.12 -0.69 -71.24
CA VAL A 488 6.97 0.06 -71.91
C VAL A 488 6.01 -0.87 -72.73
N TRP A 489 4.65 -0.81 -72.77
CA TRP A 489 3.60 0.24 -72.90
C TRP A 489 2.25 -0.19 -72.24
N GLN A 490 1.43 0.70 -71.64
CA GLN A 490 0.25 1.48 -72.12
C GLN A 490 -0.91 0.71 -72.83
N GLY A 491 -2.17 1.02 -72.46
CA GLY A 491 -3.36 0.82 -73.32
C GLY A 491 -4.72 0.55 -72.63
N GLU A 492 -5.56 1.58 -72.50
CA GLU A 492 -7.05 1.62 -72.46
C GLU A 492 -7.93 0.47 -71.88
N GLY A 493 -8.70 0.82 -70.83
CA GLY A 493 -10.18 0.87 -70.89
C GLY A 493 -11.03 -0.41 -70.98
N SER A 494 -11.55 -0.89 -69.84
CA SER A 494 -12.92 -1.45 -69.71
C SER A 494 -13.31 -1.64 -68.23
N ILE A 495 -14.59 -1.42 -67.90
CA ILE A 495 -15.20 -1.77 -66.61
C ILE A 495 -15.70 -3.21 -66.70
N PRO A 496 -15.42 -4.05 -65.69
CA PRO A 496 -16.53 -4.78 -65.08
C PRO A 496 -16.45 -4.90 -63.53
N GLU A 497 -17.65 -4.77 -62.95
CA GLU A 497 -18.17 -5.47 -61.76
C GLU A 497 -17.52 -5.33 -60.38
N ASP A 498 -18.33 -4.81 -59.45
CA ASP A 498 -18.17 -4.88 -58.00
C ASP A 498 -17.91 -6.32 -57.52
N THR A 499 -16.74 -6.53 -56.91
CA THR A 499 -16.57 -7.56 -55.87
C THR A 499 -15.73 -6.99 -54.73
N ASP A 500 -16.42 -6.47 -53.70
CA ASP A 500 -15.80 -6.10 -52.42
C ASP A 500 -15.03 -7.31 -51.85
N PRO A 501 -13.70 -7.25 -51.68
CA PRO A 501 -13.02 -8.18 -50.79
C PRO A 501 -13.32 -7.75 -49.35
N ALA A 502 -14.11 -8.55 -48.63
CA ALA A 502 -14.51 -8.26 -47.26
C ALA A 502 -13.27 -7.89 -46.40
N PRO A 503 -13.30 -6.76 -45.67
CA PRO A 503 -12.14 -6.31 -44.91
C PRO A 503 -11.83 -7.31 -43.79
N SER A 504 -10.61 -7.85 -43.79
CA SER A 504 -10.15 -8.79 -42.78
C SER A 504 -10.31 -8.20 -41.38
N SER A 505 -11.16 -8.81 -40.55
CA SER A 505 -11.45 -8.32 -39.20
C SER A 505 -10.41 -8.79 -38.17
N SER A 506 -9.16 -8.98 -38.59
CA SER A 506 -8.04 -9.41 -37.74
C SER A 506 -7.49 -8.22 -36.96
N LEU A 507 -7.19 -8.45 -35.68
CA LEU A 507 -6.43 -7.50 -34.86
C LEU A 507 -4.97 -7.46 -35.35
N PRO A 508 -4.23 -6.35 -35.12
CA PRO A 508 -2.81 -6.30 -35.41
C PRO A 508 -1.98 -7.25 -34.54
N SER A 509 -0.79 -7.60 -35.02
CA SER A 509 0.19 -8.35 -34.24
C SER A 509 0.51 -7.62 -32.93
N THR A 510 0.53 -8.36 -31.83
CA THR A 510 0.95 -7.86 -30.51
C THR A 510 2.35 -7.23 -30.58
N GLU A 511 3.25 -7.77 -31.40
CA GLU A 511 4.62 -7.25 -31.57
C GLU A 511 4.65 -5.87 -32.24
N ASP A 512 3.82 -5.64 -33.27
CA ASP A 512 3.71 -4.33 -33.94
C ASP A 512 3.15 -3.26 -32.99
N VAL A 513 2.16 -3.63 -32.16
CA VAL A 513 1.55 -2.74 -31.17
C VAL A 513 2.53 -2.39 -30.05
N ILE A 514 3.35 -3.36 -29.61
CA ILE A 514 4.47 -3.12 -28.67
C ILE A 514 5.48 -2.15 -29.30
N ARG A 515 5.97 -2.44 -30.51
CA ARG A 515 6.97 -1.62 -31.20
C ARG A 515 6.51 -0.17 -31.42
N LYS A 516 5.24 0.05 -31.77
CA LYS A 516 4.66 1.41 -31.85
C LYS A 516 4.51 2.06 -30.48
N THR A 517 4.17 1.30 -29.43
CA THR A 517 4.09 1.81 -28.05
C THR A 517 5.47 2.24 -27.52
N GLU A 518 6.53 1.50 -27.83
CA GLU A 518 7.92 1.89 -27.51
C GLU A 518 8.32 3.18 -28.23
N GLN A 519 7.98 3.32 -29.52
CA GLN A 519 8.26 4.52 -30.30
C GLN A 519 7.51 5.76 -29.75
N ILE A 520 6.25 5.60 -29.33
CA ILE A 520 5.48 6.65 -28.64
C ILE A 520 6.15 7.00 -27.29
N THR A 521 6.54 5.99 -26.51
CA THR A 521 7.18 6.17 -25.20
C THR A 521 8.52 6.91 -25.31
N LYS A 522 9.33 6.58 -26.32
CA LYS A 522 10.60 7.30 -26.60
C LYS A 522 10.35 8.78 -26.93
N ASN A 523 9.37 9.06 -27.81
CA ASN A 523 9.03 10.44 -28.17
C ASN A 523 8.49 11.24 -26.95
N ILE A 524 7.76 10.57 -26.06
CA ILE A 524 7.31 11.13 -24.77
C ILE A 524 8.49 11.42 -23.83
N GLN A 525 9.48 10.52 -23.72
CA GLN A 525 10.67 10.75 -22.89
C GLN A 525 11.47 11.98 -23.35
N GLU A 526 11.55 12.23 -24.66
CA GLU A 526 12.19 13.43 -25.21
C GLU A 526 11.39 14.71 -24.89
N LEU A 527 10.06 14.66 -24.96
CA LEU A 527 9.19 15.77 -24.53
C LEU A 527 9.34 16.07 -23.03
N LEU A 528 9.35 15.04 -22.18
CA LEU A 528 9.51 15.18 -20.73
C LEU A 528 10.90 15.75 -20.36
N ARG A 529 11.95 15.37 -21.11
CA ARG A 529 13.28 15.99 -20.96
C ARG A 529 13.27 17.46 -21.36
N ALA A 530 12.65 17.80 -22.49
CA ALA A 530 12.50 19.21 -22.90
C ALA A 530 11.72 20.03 -21.86
N ALA A 531 10.72 19.42 -21.19
CA ALA A 531 10.00 20.05 -20.10
C ALA A 531 10.86 20.26 -18.84
N GLN A 532 11.68 19.28 -18.45
CA GLN A 532 12.64 19.42 -17.34
C GLN A 532 13.71 20.49 -17.61
N GLU A 533 14.14 20.62 -18.86
CA GLU A 533 15.14 21.61 -19.30
C GLU A 533 14.54 23.00 -19.62
N ASN A 534 13.23 23.21 -19.43
CA ASN A 534 12.47 24.42 -19.80
C ASN A 534 12.64 24.85 -21.29
N LYS A 535 12.84 23.88 -22.19
CA LYS A 535 13.03 24.09 -23.64
C LYS A 535 11.69 24.10 -24.37
N HIS A 536 10.90 25.16 -24.18
CA HIS A 536 9.56 25.28 -24.74
C HIS A 536 9.53 25.23 -26.28
N ASP A 537 10.56 25.72 -26.98
CA ASP A 537 10.69 25.64 -28.44
C ASP A 537 10.71 24.19 -28.96
N SER A 538 11.12 23.22 -28.13
CA SER A 538 11.14 21.80 -28.48
C SER A 538 9.77 21.11 -28.32
N TYR A 539 8.78 21.75 -27.69
CA TYR A 539 7.48 21.14 -27.40
C TYR A 539 6.70 20.82 -28.68
N ILE A 540 6.73 21.70 -29.68
CA ILE A 540 6.03 21.50 -30.95
C ILE A 540 6.64 20.34 -31.75
N PRO A 541 7.95 20.31 -32.07
CA PRO A 541 8.58 19.17 -32.76
C PRO A 541 8.44 17.83 -32.01
N CYS A 542 8.40 17.84 -30.68
CA CYS A 542 8.12 16.63 -29.90
C CYS A 542 6.64 16.20 -30.03
N SER A 543 5.69 17.14 -29.94
CA SER A 543 4.25 16.85 -30.09
C SER A 543 3.89 16.30 -31.49
N GLU A 544 4.56 16.80 -32.54
CA GLU A 544 4.37 16.31 -33.91
C GLU A 544 4.87 14.88 -34.07
N ARG A 545 6.05 14.55 -33.54
CA ARG A 545 6.59 13.18 -33.56
C ARG A 545 5.75 12.20 -32.73
N ILE A 546 5.17 12.65 -31.61
CA ILE A 546 4.19 11.87 -30.83
C ILE A 546 2.91 11.66 -31.66
N HIS A 547 2.39 12.70 -32.31
CA HIS A 547 1.17 12.62 -33.12
C HIS A 547 1.31 11.69 -34.33
N VAL A 548 2.44 11.74 -35.03
CA VAL A 548 2.75 10.80 -36.13
C VAL A 548 2.80 9.36 -35.61
N ALA A 549 3.54 9.09 -34.52
CA ALA A 549 3.64 7.75 -33.95
C ALA A 549 2.27 7.22 -33.43
N VAL A 550 1.42 8.08 -32.88
CA VAL A 550 0.03 7.76 -32.49
C VAL A 550 -0.84 7.46 -33.71
N THR A 551 -0.70 8.23 -34.80
CA THR A 551 -1.45 8.01 -36.04
C THR A 551 -1.05 6.69 -36.70
N GLU A 552 0.24 6.37 -36.73
CA GLU A 552 0.76 5.07 -37.18
C GLU A 552 0.26 3.91 -36.30
N MET A 553 0.22 4.08 -34.98
CA MET A 553 -0.32 3.08 -34.06
C MET A 553 -1.83 2.86 -34.31
N ALA A 554 -2.59 3.94 -34.51
CA ALA A 554 -4.02 3.84 -34.80
C ALA A 554 -4.31 3.20 -36.17
N ALA A 555 -3.43 3.40 -37.16
CA ALA A 555 -3.53 2.79 -38.48
C ALA A 555 -3.31 1.26 -38.50
N LEU A 556 -2.74 0.68 -37.44
CA LEU A 556 -2.65 -0.79 -37.26
C LEU A 556 -4.03 -1.43 -36.99
N PHE A 557 -5.02 -0.66 -36.55
CA PHE A 557 -6.34 -1.18 -36.17
C PHE A 557 -7.37 -0.98 -37.28
N PRO A 558 -8.32 -1.92 -37.45
CA PRO A 558 -9.40 -1.76 -38.42
C PRO A 558 -10.27 -0.55 -38.07
N LYS A 559 -10.80 0.16 -39.10
CA LYS A 559 -11.61 1.39 -38.96
C LYS A 559 -12.82 1.25 -38.01
N LYS A 560 -13.30 0.03 -37.77
CA LYS A 560 -14.32 -0.30 -36.77
C LYS A 560 -13.87 -1.55 -35.97
N PRO A 561 -13.11 -1.38 -34.87
CA PRO A 561 -12.76 -2.50 -33.99
C PRO A 561 -14.04 -3.09 -33.37
N LYS A 562 -14.12 -4.42 -33.24
CA LYS A 562 -15.26 -5.10 -32.59
C LYS A 562 -15.29 -4.80 -31.09
N SER A 563 -14.15 -4.93 -30.43
CA SER A 563 -13.94 -4.64 -29.00
C SER A 563 -14.20 -3.16 -28.67
N GLU A 564 -15.10 -2.89 -27.71
CA GLU A 564 -15.32 -1.53 -27.19
C GLU A 564 -14.07 -1.00 -26.48
N LEU A 565 -13.34 -1.86 -25.77
CA LEU A 565 -12.13 -1.50 -25.04
C LEU A 565 -11.02 -1.00 -25.97
N VAL A 566 -10.84 -1.63 -27.14
CA VAL A 566 -9.94 -1.13 -28.19
C VAL A 566 -10.43 0.24 -28.69
N ARG A 567 -11.74 0.38 -28.92
CA ARG A 567 -12.34 1.62 -29.45
C ARG A 567 -12.23 2.80 -28.48
N THR A 568 -12.45 2.59 -27.18
CA THR A 568 -12.27 3.62 -26.15
C THR A 568 -10.79 4.00 -26.01
N SER A 569 -9.89 3.00 -26.06
CA SER A 569 -8.45 3.25 -25.93
C SER A 569 -7.87 4.00 -27.13
N LEU A 570 -8.29 3.67 -28.36
CA LEU A 570 -7.92 4.43 -29.57
C LEU A 570 -8.47 5.87 -29.54
N ARG A 571 -9.74 6.05 -29.17
CA ARG A 571 -10.33 7.41 -29.01
C ARG A 571 -9.53 8.23 -27.99
N LEU A 572 -9.16 7.65 -26.84
CA LEU A 572 -8.37 8.31 -25.82
C LEU A 572 -6.96 8.66 -26.32
N LEU A 573 -6.28 7.72 -26.99
CA LEU A 573 -4.94 7.91 -27.56
C LEU A 573 -4.93 9.09 -28.57
N THR A 574 -5.83 9.06 -29.55
CA THR A 574 -5.90 10.07 -30.61
C THR A 574 -6.34 11.43 -30.07
N SER A 575 -7.35 11.50 -29.20
CA SER A 575 -7.80 12.77 -28.61
C SER A 575 -6.73 13.39 -27.70
N SER A 576 -5.99 12.57 -26.93
CA SER A 576 -4.89 13.06 -26.08
C SER A 576 -3.71 13.57 -26.92
N ALA A 577 -3.43 12.97 -28.08
CA ALA A 577 -2.42 13.46 -29.02
C ALA A 577 -2.80 14.80 -29.67
N TYR A 578 -4.06 15.00 -30.05
CA TYR A 578 -4.53 16.32 -30.51
C TYR A 578 -4.52 17.36 -29.39
N ARG A 579 -4.92 16.99 -28.17
CA ARG A 579 -4.86 17.88 -27.00
C ARG A 579 -3.41 18.29 -26.71
N LEU A 580 -2.48 17.34 -26.74
CA LEU A 580 -1.04 17.62 -26.60
C LEU A 580 -0.53 18.66 -27.60
N GLN A 581 -0.85 18.51 -28.90
CA GLN A 581 -0.46 19.50 -29.91
C GLN A 581 -1.06 20.90 -29.64
N SER A 582 -2.31 20.96 -29.16
CA SER A 582 -2.96 22.21 -28.78
C SER A 582 -2.25 22.88 -27.59
N GLU A 583 -1.91 22.13 -26.54
CA GLU A 583 -1.20 22.66 -25.38
C GLU A 583 0.26 23.07 -25.71
N CYS A 584 0.97 22.27 -26.52
CA CYS A 584 2.31 22.64 -26.99
C CYS A 584 2.33 23.92 -27.83
N ARG A 585 1.24 24.27 -28.54
CA ARG A 585 1.14 25.55 -29.26
C ARG A 585 0.94 26.75 -28.34
N LYS A 586 0.32 26.57 -27.16
CA LYS A 586 0.18 27.63 -26.14
C LYS A 586 1.50 27.93 -25.41
N ALA A 587 2.52 27.10 -25.58
CA ALA A 587 3.86 27.35 -25.03
C ALA A 587 4.67 28.38 -25.83
N LEU A 588 4.20 28.78 -27.02
CA LEU A 588 4.77 29.91 -27.78
C LEU A 588 4.06 31.23 -27.43
N PRO A 589 4.80 32.36 -27.32
CA PRO A 589 4.20 33.66 -27.12
C PRO A 589 3.45 34.12 -28.39
N ALA A 590 2.13 34.29 -28.28
CA ALA A 590 1.29 34.88 -29.32
C ALA A 590 0.79 36.26 -28.89
N GLU A 591 1.39 37.30 -29.47
CA GLU A 591 0.89 38.67 -29.43
C GLU A 591 -0.49 38.76 -30.13
N PRO A 592 -1.49 39.50 -29.60
CA PRO A 592 -1.54 40.22 -28.32
C PRO A 592 -2.54 39.55 -27.36
N SER A 593 -2.07 38.65 -26.50
CA SER A 593 -2.87 38.04 -25.43
C SER A 593 -2.06 37.96 -24.14
N PRO A 594 -2.67 38.00 -22.94
CA PRO A 594 -1.92 37.95 -21.69
C PRO A 594 -1.08 36.68 -21.63
N ALA A 595 0.20 36.84 -21.24
CA ALA A 595 1.19 35.77 -21.29
C ALA A 595 0.65 34.51 -20.58
N PRO A 596 0.63 33.34 -21.26
CA PRO A 596 0.14 32.12 -20.65
C PRO A 596 1.01 31.73 -19.46
N ASP A 597 0.39 31.17 -18.42
CA ASP A 597 1.12 30.57 -17.31
C ASP A 597 1.90 29.35 -17.84
N ILE A 598 3.19 29.56 -18.11
CA ILE A 598 4.09 28.55 -18.68
C ILE A 598 4.20 27.33 -17.77
N GLN A 599 4.07 27.48 -16.44
CA GLN A 599 4.09 26.34 -15.52
C GLN A 599 2.81 25.49 -15.68
N LEU A 600 1.65 26.14 -15.78
CA LEU A 600 0.37 25.47 -16.04
C LEU A 600 0.36 24.79 -17.42
N VAL A 601 0.86 25.44 -18.47
CA VAL A 601 0.99 24.86 -19.81
C VAL A 601 1.92 23.64 -19.78
N THR A 602 3.07 23.72 -19.13
CA THR A 602 4.00 22.58 -18.96
C THR A 602 3.34 21.44 -18.19
N GLN A 603 2.58 21.71 -17.13
CA GLN A 603 1.82 20.69 -16.39
C GLN A 603 0.77 20.01 -17.29
N GLN A 604 0.05 20.77 -18.12
CA GLN A 604 -0.95 20.24 -19.05
C GLN A 604 -0.32 19.40 -20.17
N VAL A 605 0.84 19.83 -20.72
CA VAL A 605 1.64 19.07 -21.69
C VAL A 605 2.09 17.73 -21.10
N ILE A 606 2.61 17.73 -19.87
CA ILE A 606 3.02 16.52 -19.15
C ILE A 606 1.83 15.59 -18.91
N GLN A 607 0.67 16.11 -18.48
CA GLN A 607 -0.54 15.29 -18.29
C GLN A 607 -1.02 14.64 -19.60
N CYS A 608 -0.99 15.36 -20.71
CA CYS A 608 -1.33 14.78 -22.02
C CYS A 608 -0.37 13.65 -22.42
N ALA A 609 0.92 13.80 -22.13
CA ALA A 609 1.90 12.76 -22.39
C ALA A 609 1.64 11.48 -21.56
N TYR A 610 1.27 11.62 -20.27
CA TYR A 610 0.87 10.48 -19.44
C TYR A 610 -0.41 9.79 -19.94
N ASP A 611 -1.42 10.56 -20.37
CA ASP A 611 -2.67 10.00 -20.89
C ASP A 611 -2.43 9.18 -22.18
N ILE A 612 -1.54 9.66 -23.07
CA ILE A 612 -1.10 8.93 -24.28
C ILE A 612 -0.37 7.64 -23.91
N ALA A 613 0.61 7.69 -22.99
CA ALA A 613 1.36 6.51 -22.55
C ALA A 613 0.45 5.45 -21.91
N LYS A 614 -0.52 5.89 -21.10
CA LYS A 614 -1.55 5.02 -20.48
C LYS A 614 -2.41 4.34 -21.54
N ALA A 615 -2.93 5.09 -22.51
CA ALA A 615 -3.75 4.55 -23.60
C ALA A 615 -2.97 3.55 -24.48
N ALA A 616 -1.71 3.83 -24.80
CA ALA A 616 -0.87 2.93 -25.60
C ALA A 616 -0.57 1.62 -24.84
N LYS A 617 -0.21 1.68 -23.56
CA LYS A 617 -0.03 0.49 -22.70
C LYS A 617 -1.32 -0.33 -22.54
N GLN A 618 -2.47 0.34 -22.48
CA GLN A 618 -3.77 -0.31 -22.44
C GLN A 618 -4.07 -1.06 -23.75
N LEU A 619 -3.76 -0.47 -24.92
CA LEU A 619 -3.88 -1.16 -26.21
C LEU A 619 -3.01 -2.41 -26.28
N VAL A 620 -1.72 -2.35 -25.90
CA VAL A 620 -0.85 -3.54 -25.80
C VAL A 620 -1.51 -4.62 -24.96
N THR A 621 -1.97 -4.26 -23.75
CA THR A 621 -2.59 -5.21 -22.82
C THR A 621 -3.85 -5.87 -23.38
N ILE A 622 -4.66 -5.12 -24.15
CA ILE A 622 -5.85 -5.66 -24.80
C ILE A 622 -5.45 -6.59 -25.95
N THR A 623 -4.53 -6.18 -26.83
CA THR A 623 -4.10 -7.01 -27.97
C THR A 623 -3.37 -8.28 -27.54
N THR A 624 -2.58 -8.25 -26.46
CA THR A 624 -1.99 -9.48 -25.90
C THR A 624 -3.05 -10.46 -25.41
N LYS A 625 -4.18 -9.98 -24.86
CA LYS A 625 -5.28 -10.84 -24.41
C LYS A 625 -6.15 -11.33 -25.56
N GLU A 626 -6.49 -10.46 -26.50
CA GLU A 626 -7.35 -10.77 -27.64
C GLU A 626 -6.64 -11.59 -28.75
N ASN A 627 -5.31 -11.72 -28.72
CA ASN A 627 -4.52 -12.61 -29.60
C ASN A 627 -4.07 -13.93 -28.93
N ASN A 628 -4.25 -14.08 -27.61
CA ASN A 628 -3.91 -15.31 -26.86
C ASN A 628 -5.15 -16.18 -26.55
N ASN A 629 -6.35 -15.69 -26.89
CA ASN A 629 -7.64 -16.38 -26.86
C ASN A 629 -8.15 -16.57 -28.29
#